data_AF-A0A8J7ZAJ5-F1
#
_entry.id   AF-A0A8J7ZAJ5-F1
#
_cell.length_a   1.000
_cell.length_b   1.000
_cell.length_c   1.000
_cell.angle_alpha   90.00
_cell.angle_beta   90.00
_cell.angle_gamma   90.00
#
_symmetry.space_group_name_H-M   'P 1'
#
loop_
_entity.id
_entity.type
_entity.pdbx_description
1 polymer ?
#
loop_
_entity_poly.entity_id
_entity_poly.type
_entity_poly.pdbx_seq_one_letter_code
_entity_poly.pdbx_strand_id
1 'polypeptide(L)' 'MWRVIVNCSADSWSAQAKAFNEILAKYAAKPLSSKKMQDDQRRIMEFQIDDVSEAESFQDECMTLEGFAAQFESL' A
#
# COMPACT_ATOMS: atom_id res chain seq x y z
N MET A 1 2.59 0.72 -16.78
CA MET A 1 2.16 1.34 -15.53
C MET A 1 1.53 0.24 -14.68
N TRP A 2 1.82 0.24 -13.39
CA TRP A 2 1.44 -0.82 -12.46
C TRP A 2 0.60 -0.22 -11.35
N ARG A 3 -0.40 -0.98 -10.92
CA ARG A 3 -1.24 -0.65 -9.77
C ARG A 3 -0.76 -1.48 -8.59
N VAL A 4 -0.35 -0.83 -7.50
CA VAL A 4 -0.08 -1.50 -6.23
C VAL A 4 -1.27 -1.29 -5.31
N ILE A 5 -1.87 -2.38 -4.85
CA ILE A 5 -3.01 -2.42 -3.95
C ILE A 5 -2.50 -2.86 -2.58
N VAL A 6 -2.56 -1.96 -1.61
CA VAL A 6 -2.18 -2.21 -0.22
C VAL A 6 -3.43 -2.28 0.64
N ASN A 7 -3.54 -3.31 1.47
CA ASN A 7 -4.65 -3.49 2.40
C ASN A 7 -4.14 -3.75 3.82
N CYS A 8 -4.83 -3.19 4.81
CA CYS A 8 -4.50 -3.38 6.23
C CYS A 8 -5.74 -3.22 7.10
N SER A 9 -5.71 -3.72 8.33
CA SER A 9 -6.75 -3.42 9.33
C SER A 9 -6.64 -1.98 9.86
N ALA A 10 -7.67 -1.49 10.56
CA ALA A 10 -7.59 -0.20 11.24
C ALA A 10 -6.53 -0.17 12.34
N ASP A 11 -6.36 -1.27 13.08
CA ASP A 11 -5.38 -1.38 14.16
C ASP A 11 -3.95 -1.38 13.60
N SER A 12 -3.70 -2.19 12.56
CA SER A 12 -2.41 -2.21 11.86
C SER A 12 -2.10 -0.85 11.24
N TRP A 13 -3.09 -0.18 10.64
CA TRP A 13 -2.90 1.19 10.16
C TRP A 13 -2.51 2.13 11.30
N SER A 14 -3.20 2.10 12.44
CA SER A 14 -2.88 2.98 13.57
C SER A 14 -1.47 2.75 14.11
N ALA A 15 -0.98 1.50 14.11
CA ALA A 15 0.35 1.16 14.57
C ALA A 15 1.47 1.48 13.55
N GLN A 16 1.22 1.22 12.27
CA GLN A 16 2.25 1.22 11.22
C GLN A 16 2.13 2.38 10.22
N ALA A 17 1.12 3.26 10.33
CA ALA A 17 0.91 4.35 9.37
C ALA A 17 2.15 5.23 9.18
N LYS A 18 2.92 5.48 10.25
CA LYS A 18 4.16 6.25 10.16
C LYS A 18 5.19 5.53 9.28
N ALA A 19 5.48 4.26 9.58
CA ALA A 19 6.42 3.45 8.81
C ALA A 19 5.96 3.28 7.36
N PHE A 20 4.67 3.08 7.13
CA PHE A 20 4.08 3.03 5.79
C PHE A 20 4.32 4.32 5.01
N ASN A 21 4.10 5.49 5.61
CA ASN A 21 4.34 6.77 4.94
C ASN A 21 5.83 7.00 4.64
N GLU A 22 6.73 6.51 5.51
CA GLU A 22 8.18 6.55 5.27
C GLU A 22 8.58 5.65 4.09
N ILE A 23 7.98 4.46 3.95
CA ILE A 23 8.15 3.58 2.79
C ILE A 23 7.62 4.28 1.54
N LEU A 24 6.36 4.74 1.57
CA LEU A 24 5.71 5.40 0.44
C LEU A 24 6.51 6.60 -0.10
N ALA A 25 7.16 7.36 0.77
CA ALA A 25 7.99 8.51 0.39
C ALA A 25 9.26 8.14 -0.41
N LYS A 26 9.69 6.88 -0.39
CA LYS A 26 10.84 6.40 -1.19
C LYS A 26 10.49 6.18 -2.66
N TYR A 27 9.22 6.01 -2.98
CA TYR A 27 8.76 5.63 -4.32
C TYR A 27 8.00 6.77 -4.99
N ALA A 28 8.08 6.86 -6.32
CA ALA A 28 7.29 7.79 -7.11
C ALA A 28 5.81 7.33 -7.25
N ALA A 29 5.22 6.87 -6.16
CA ALA A 29 3.89 6.29 -6.10
C ALA A 29 2.80 7.37 -6.13
N LYS A 30 1.97 7.37 -7.17
CA LYS A 30 0.83 8.29 -7.30
C LYS A 30 -0.40 7.68 -6.64
N PRO A 31 -1.03 8.33 -5.65
CA PRO A 31 -2.24 7.79 -5.03
C PRO A 31 -3.40 7.79 -6.03
N LEU A 32 -4.04 6.63 -6.21
CA LEU A 32 -5.24 6.46 -7.04
C LEU A 32 -6.50 6.43 -6.18
N SER A 33 -6.47 5.68 -5.08
CA SER A 33 -7.61 5.54 -4.17
C SER A 33 -7.18 5.22 -2.74
N SER A 34 -8.01 5.60 -1.78
CA SER A 34 -7.93 5.15 -0.39
C SER A 34 -9.35 5.00 0.14
N LYS A 35 -9.79 3.76 0.35
CA LYS A 35 -11.11 3.44 0.88
C LYS A 35 -10.98 2.79 2.25
N LYS A 36 -11.78 3.28 3.19
CA LYS A 36 -11.99 2.63 4.49
C LYS A 36 -13.31 1.87 4.42
N MET A 37 -13.26 0.55 4.58
CA MET A 37 -14.45 -0.31 4.59
C MET A 37 -15.15 -0.17 5.95
N GLN A 38 -16.46 0.09 5.95
CA GLN A 38 -17.23 0.27 7.18
C GLN A 38 -17.43 -1.05 7.96
N ASP A 39 -17.48 -2.18 7.25
CA ASP A 39 -17.85 -3.48 7.81
C ASP A 39 -16.68 -4.14 8.56
N ASP A 40 -15.55 -4.35 7.86
CA ASP A 40 -14.36 -5.02 8.41
C ASP A 40 -13.32 -4.05 9.01
N GLN A 41 -13.60 -2.74 9.03
CA GLN A 41 -12.65 -1.66 9.35
C GLN A 41 -11.32 -1.69 8.55
N ARG A 42 -11.25 -2.51 7.50
CA ARG A 42 -10.07 -2.61 6.63
C ARG A 42 -9.93 -1.36 5.79
N ARG A 43 -8.68 -0.98 5.57
CA ARG A 43 -8.29 0.08 4.65
C ARG A 43 -7.70 -0.55 3.40
N ILE A 44 -8.13 -0.09 2.24
CA ILE A 44 -7.58 -0.47 0.93
C ILE A 44 -7.07 0.81 0.30
N MET A 45 -5.81 0.81 -0.10
CA MET A 45 -5.11 1.93 -0.72
C MET A 45 -4.51 1.47 -2.03
N GLU A 46 -4.55 2.33 -3.02
CA GLU A 46 -4.17 2.00 -4.39
C GLU A 46 -3.25 3.07 -4.92
N PHE A 47 -2.12 2.64 -5.48
CA PHE A 47 -1.08 3.50 -5.98
C PHE A 47 -0.70 3.12 -7.40
N GLN A 48 -0.42 4.10 -8.24
CA GLN A 48 0.20 3.89 -9.55
C GLN A 48 1.71 4.07 -9.41
N ILE A 49 2.45 3.11 -9.92
CA ILE A 49 3.91 3.16 -10.07
C ILE A 49 4.26 2.85 -11.53
N ASP A 50 5.17 3.63 -12.10
CA ASP A 50 5.45 3.54 -13.55
C ASP A 50 6.43 2.38 -13.87
N ASP A 51 7.39 2.10 -12.98
CA ASP A 51 8.37 1.01 -13.10
C ASP A 51 7.92 -0.28 -12.38
N VAL A 52 8.15 -1.44 -12.99
CA VAL A 52 7.76 -2.75 -12.42
C VAL A 52 8.60 -3.12 -11.20
N SER A 53 9.89 -2.82 -11.24
CA SER A 53 10.83 -3.16 -10.17
C SER A 53 10.56 -2.29 -8.94
N GLU A 54 10.20 -1.01 -9.14
CA GLU A 54 9.71 -0.16 -8.06
C GLU A 54 8.38 -0.65 -7.48
N ALA A 55 7.45 -1.13 -8.33
CA ALA A 55 6.17 -1.67 -7.88
C ALA A 55 6.35 -2.95 -7.03
N GLU A 56 7.22 -3.85 -7.46
CA GLU A 56 7.59 -5.07 -6.72
C GLU A 56 8.28 -4.72 -5.40
N SER A 57 9.27 -3.82 -5.43
CA SER A 57 9.98 -3.38 -4.22
C SER A 57 9.04 -2.71 -3.22
N PHE A 58 8.14 -1.84 -3.69
CA PHE A 58 7.15 -1.17 -2.84
C PHE A 58 6.17 -2.17 -2.22
N GLN A 59 5.71 -3.17 -2.99
CA GLN A 59 4.89 -4.26 -2.48
C GLN A 59 5.61 -5.00 -1.34
N ASP A 60 6.86 -5.43 -1.59
CA ASP A 60 7.65 -6.20 -0.62
C ASP A 60 7.89 -5.40 0.66
N GLU A 61 8.28 -4.12 0.56
CA GLU A 61 8.44 -3.27 1.73
C GLU A 61 7.13 -3.10 2.51
N CYS A 62 5.99 -2.91 1.82
CA CYS A 62 4.68 -2.85 2.47
C CYS A 62 4.33 -4.14 3.22
N MET A 63 4.69 -5.31 2.69
CA MET A 63 4.46 -6.62 3.32
C MET A 63 5.34 -6.88 4.55
N THR A 64 6.38 -6.08 4.78
CA THR A 64 7.16 -6.13 6.03
C THR A 64 6.42 -5.52 7.22
N LEU A 65 5.39 -4.70 6.96
CA LEU A 65 4.58 -4.10 8.01
C LEU A 65 3.55 -5.10 8.53
N GLU A 66 3.51 -5.28 9.85
CA GLU A 66 2.60 -6.26 10.45
C GLU A 66 1.12 -5.93 10.18
N GLY A 67 0.41 -6.91 9.61
CA GLY A 67 -1.00 -6.78 9.25
C GLY A 67 -1.26 -5.94 8.00
N PHE A 68 -0.23 -5.68 7.20
CA PHE A 68 -0.36 -5.19 5.83
C PHE A 68 -0.23 -6.36 4.86
N ALA A 69 -1.00 -6.29 3.78
CA ALA A 69 -0.82 -7.11 2.60
C ALA A 69 -0.77 -6.19 1.39
N ALA A 70 0.09 -6.52 0.42
CA ALA A 70 0.21 -5.76 -0.82
C ALA A 70 0.27 -6.74 -1.99
N GLN A 71 -0.24 -6.29 -3.13
CA GLN A 71 -0.13 -6.97 -4.41
C GLN A 71 -0.06 -5.92 -5.51
N PHE A 72 0.55 -6.25 -6.64
CA PHE A 72 0.51 -5.37 -7.81
C PHE A 72 -0.05 -6.08 -9.05
N GLU A 73 -0.71 -5.30 -9.89
CA GLU A 73 -1.30 -5.74 -11.15
C GLU A 73 -0.97 -4.75 -12.27
N SER A 74 -1.03 -5.21 -13.52
CA SER A 74 -0.95 -4.32 -14.68
C SER A 74 -2.17 -3.39 -14.69
N LEU A 75 -1.93 -2.09 -14.89
CA LEU A 75 -2.96 -1.05 -14.87
C LEU A 75 -3.62 -0.86 -16.25
#